data_AF-A0A6A5X132-F1
#
_entry.id   AF-A0A6A5X132-F1
#
_cell.length_a   1.000
_cell.length_b   1.000
_cell.length_c   1.000
_cell.angle_alpha   90.00
_cell.angle_beta   90.00
_cell.angle_gamma   90.00
#
_symmetry.space_group_name_H-M   'P 1'
#
loop_
_entity.id
_entity.type
_entity.pdbx_description
1 polymer ?
#
loop_
_entity_poly.entity_id
_entity_poly.type
_entity_poly.pdbx_seq_one_letter_code
_entity_poly.pdbx_strand_id
1 'polypeptide(L)'
;MILNPQGRCHFPLSGSFPLGKRARVGRSMFFTKLTTRSVLRSISRPRLLVVSSRSPAKYASRQFGHLLEPSQTRAVQSTLPLGPHLYWQDILVWQDVTTDDFISWRWQLANTVRTPTKLARFLSAVLPDTLAPSHDPRLQHIKTKDSFIGDALNGIGESTMTISLTPHILSRINWHAALDDPIRRQFLPLKSEFVPDHEKLTLDSLHEEADSPVPGLVHRYPDKALFLATSICPVYCRFCTRSYAVGGDTKKVSKSRQKPSRRRWEIVFEYIEKTTELQDIVVSGGDTYYLQPEDIREIGERLLSIPHIKRFRFASKGLAVAPGRILDPHDTWTKALIDITNQGRQQGKHVCMHTHFNHPAEISWVTEEAAKKLFATGVIVRNQSVLLKGVNDSAEIMGGLIRKLSDLNIQPYYVYQCDLVRGIEDLRTPLQTILDIEQQLRGTIAGFMMPSFVVDLPEGGGKRLAAAKETYENGVSTFKAPGLLGEKGERTYTYWDPAVQESLTLRTDNPTIVSENEDVLLPVTDPRAQETEQLVIGDMSNTNTNTNTDTQYFEEPSAQAAAAG
;
A
#
# COMPACT_ATOMS: atom_id res chain seq x y z
N MET A 1 -52.81 2.60 11.52
CA MET A 1 -52.95 2.16 12.93
C MET A 1 -51.56 2.23 13.53
N ILE A 2 -51.21 3.34 14.16
CA ILE A 2 -51.34 3.61 15.60
C ILE A 2 -50.41 2.70 16.42
N LEU A 3 -49.44 3.36 17.04
CA LEU A 3 -48.45 2.87 18.00
C LEU A 3 -49.09 2.12 19.17
N ASN A 4 -48.34 1.20 19.78
CA ASN A 4 -48.53 0.88 21.20
C ASN A 4 -47.18 1.05 21.94
N PRO A 5 -47.11 1.89 22.99
CA PRO A 5 -45.93 2.05 23.82
C PRO A 5 -46.04 1.23 25.12
N GLN A 6 -44.86 0.86 25.65
CA GLN A 6 -44.61 0.38 27.01
C GLN A 6 -44.98 -1.07 27.36
N GLY A 7 -43.93 -1.85 27.64
CA GLY A 7 -43.84 -2.39 29.00
C GLY A 7 -43.80 -3.92 29.15
N ARG A 8 -42.57 -4.45 29.08
CA ARG A 8 -42.05 -5.60 29.87
C ARG A 8 -42.66 -7.00 29.61
N CYS A 9 -41.77 -7.96 29.35
CA CYS A 9 -42.01 -9.37 29.65
C CYS A 9 -40.85 -9.90 30.50
N HIS A 10 -41.16 -10.25 31.75
CA HIS A 10 -40.36 -11.14 32.58
C HIS A 10 -40.61 -12.58 32.12
N PHE A 11 -39.55 -13.41 32.06
CA PHE A 11 -39.67 -14.86 32.13
C PHE A 11 -38.68 -15.40 33.18
N PRO A 12 -39.13 -16.26 34.11
CA PRO A 12 -38.30 -16.79 35.18
C PRO A 12 -37.50 -18.03 34.75
N LEU A 13 -36.34 -18.18 35.38
CA LEU A 13 -35.52 -19.38 35.45
C LEU A 13 -36.23 -20.51 36.20
N SER A 14 -36.11 -21.75 35.70
CA SER A 14 -35.77 -22.98 36.46
C SER A 14 -36.21 -24.24 35.71
N GLY A 15 -35.40 -25.30 35.77
CA GLY A 15 -35.80 -26.62 35.26
C GLY A 15 -34.66 -27.55 34.85
N SER A 16 -33.79 -27.89 35.80
CA SER A 16 -32.80 -28.96 35.71
C SER A 16 -33.43 -30.34 35.87
N PHE A 17 -33.12 -31.32 35.00
CA PHE A 17 -33.20 -32.76 35.29
C PHE A 17 -32.09 -33.55 34.55
N PRO A 18 -31.63 -34.71 35.09
CA PRO A 18 -30.26 -35.20 34.91
C PRO A 18 -30.10 -36.44 34.00
N LEU A 19 -28.82 -36.76 33.79
CA LEU A 19 -28.19 -37.91 33.13
C LEU A 19 -28.77 -39.30 33.48
N GLY A 20 -28.75 -40.21 32.49
CA GLY A 20 -29.02 -41.64 32.71
C GLY A 20 -28.77 -42.61 31.54
N LYS A 21 -27.50 -43.00 31.38
CA LYS A 21 -26.96 -44.33 30.97
C LYS A 21 -27.28 -45.01 29.61
N ARG A 22 -26.16 -45.52 29.07
CA ARG A 22 -25.93 -46.41 27.91
C ARG A 22 -26.66 -47.76 27.99
N ALA A 23 -27.01 -48.31 26.83
CA ALA A 23 -26.97 -49.75 26.56
C ALA A 23 -26.60 -50.01 25.08
N ARG A 24 -25.60 -50.87 24.87
CA ARG A 24 -25.18 -51.48 23.59
C ARG A 24 -25.80 -52.88 23.49
N VAL A 25 -26.40 -53.22 22.35
CA VAL A 25 -26.49 -54.56 21.70
C VAL A 25 -26.88 -54.22 20.24
N GLY A 26 -26.38 -54.75 19.13
CA GLY A 26 -25.59 -55.93 18.79
C GLY A 26 -26.20 -56.57 17.53
N ARG A 27 -25.45 -56.57 16.41
CA ARG A 27 -25.52 -57.46 15.21
C ARG A 27 -26.87 -57.71 14.49
N SER A 28 -26.91 -57.46 13.17
CA SER A 28 -26.68 -58.50 12.14
C SER A 28 -27.08 -58.01 10.74
N MET A 29 -26.25 -58.36 9.75
CA MET A 29 -26.54 -58.32 8.31
C MET A 29 -27.73 -59.22 7.96
N PHE A 30 -28.52 -58.80 6.96
CA PHE A 30 -29.15 -59.70 6.00
C PHE A 30 -29.18 -59.06 4.61
N PHE A 31 -28.61 -59.81 3.65
CA PHE A 31 -28.77 -59.65 2.21
C PHE A 31 -30.18 -60.11 1.80
N THR A 32 -30.81 -59.45 0.84
CA THR A 32 -31.74 -60.14 -0.07
C THR A 32 -31.78 -59.45 -1.43
N LYS A 33 -31.38 -60.20 -2.45
CA LYS A 33 -31.62 -59.93 -3.88
C LYS A 33 -33.07 -60.26 -4.20
N LEU A 34 -33.69 -59.47 -5.08
CA LEU A 34 -34.78 -59.94 -5.93
C LEU A 34 -34.75 -59.22 -7.29
N THR A 35 -34.53 -60.02 -8.32
CA THR A 35 -34.79 -59.81 -9.76
C THR A 35 -36.31 -59.97 -10.02
N THR A 36 -37.00 -59.23 -10.89
CA THR A 36 -37.11 -59.51 -12.34
C THR A 36 -38.09 -58.54 -13.07
N ARG A 37 -37.71 -58.19 -14.33
CA ARG A 37 -38.46 -57.94 -15.59
C ARG A 37 -39.83 -57.20 -15.66
N SER A 38 -39.79 -56.09 -16.39
CA SER A 38 -40.65 -55.56 -17.50
C SER A 38 -42.14 -55.89 -17.63
N VAL A 39 -42.96 -54.85 -17.92
CA VAL A 39 -43.68 -54.61 -19.20
C VAL A 39 -44.30 -53.18 -19.22
N LEU A 40 -44.36 -52.61 -20.43
CA LEU A 40 -44.77 -51.26 -20.87
C LEU A 40 -46.21 -50.81 -20.52
N ARG A 41 -46.41 -49.48 -20.38
CA ARG A 41 -47.30 -48.64 -21.24
C ARG A 41 -47.29 -47.14 -20.87
N SER A 42 -47.22 -46.33 -21.94
CA SER A 42 -47.58 -44.90 -22.19
C SER A 42 -47.67 -43.88 -21.05
N ILE A 43 -47.10 -42.69 -21.29
CA ILE A 43 -47.83 -41.39 -21.34
C ILE A 43 -46.93 -40.31 -21.96
N SER A 44 -47.54 -39.49 -22.81
CA SER A 44 -47.00 -38.44 -23.67
C SER A 44 -46.85 -37.06 -22.98
N ARG A 45 -45.94 -36.23 -23.54
CA ARG A 45 -45.56 -34.85 -23.19
C ARG A 45 -46.72 -33.83 -23.16
N PRO A 46 -46.54 -32.66 -22.49
CA PRO A 46 -47.22 -31.42 -22.88
C PRO A 46 -46.25 -30.37 -23.48
N ARG A 47 -46.71 -29.74 -24.57
CA ARG A 47 -46.18 -28.53 -25.21
C ARG A 47 -46.98 -27.31 -24.72
N LEU A 48 -46.31 -26.16 -24.56
CA LEU A 48 -46.91 -24.86 -24.26
C LEU A 48 -47.79 -24.34 -25.42
N LEU A 49 -48.88 -23.69 -25.03
CA LEU A 49 -49.87 -23.02 -25.87
C LEU A 49 -49.44 -21.60 -26.28
N VAL A 50 -49.71 -21.28 -27.54
CA VAL A 50 -49.62 -19.95 -28.17
C VAL A 50 -51.03 -19.35 -28.21
N VAL A 51 -51.15 -18.04 -27.97
CA VAL A 51 -52.33 -17.23 -28.33
C VAL A 51 -51.88 -16.09 -29.24
N SER A 52 -52.60 -15.95 -30.36
CA SER A 52 -52.35 -15.02 -31.47
C SER A 52 -53.08 -13.68 -31.32
N SER A 53 -52.63 -12.62 -32.00
CA SER A 53 -53.45 -11.95 -33.03
C SER A 53 -52.73 -10.85 -33.83
N ARG A 54 -52.76 -11.02 -35.17
CA ARG A 54 -52.97 -10.05 -36.28
C ARG A 54 -51.91 -8.97 -36.64
N SER A 55 -51.61 -8.95 -37.95
CA SER A 55 -50.86 -7.97 -38.78
C SER A 55 -51.87 -7.13 -39.62
N PRO A 56 -51.54 -6.28 -40.65
CA PRO A 56 -50.27 -5.74 -41.19
C PRO A 56 -50.28 -4.26 -41.70
N ALA A 57 -49.12 -3.71 -42.10
CA ALA A 57 -48.84 -2.70 -43.19
C ALA A 57 -47.55 -1.89 -42.88
N LYS A 58 -46.60 -1.53 -43.77
CA LYS A 58 -46.49 -1.47 -45.25
C LYS A 58 -45.04 -1.03 -45.65
N TYR A 59 -44.51 -1.59 -46.77
CA TYR A 59 -43.49 -1.07 -47.73
C TYR A 59 -42.06 -0.68 -47.23
N ALA A 60 -40.93 -0.89 -47.93
CA ALA A 60 -40.61 -1.44 -49.24
C ALA A 60 -39.11 -1.85 -49.30
N SER A 61 -38.80 -2.86 -50.10
CA SER A 61 -37.46 -3.33 -50.47
C SER A 61 -36.95 -2.67 -51.76
N ARG A 62 -35.65 -2.39 -51.85
CA ARG A 62 -34.91 -2.36 -53.13
C ARG A 62 -33.56 -3.04 -52.97
N GLN A 63 -33.36 -4.09 -53.77
CA GLN A 63 -32.08 -4.75 -54.06
C GLN A 63 -31.15 -3.81 -54.82
N PHE A 64 -29.83 -4.08 -54.81
CA PHE A 64 -29.03 -4.33 -56.02
C PHE A 64 -27.69 -4.96 -55.63
N GLY A 65 -27.40 -6.12 -56.20
CA GLY A 65 -26.05 -6.70 -56.22
C GLY A 65 -25.35 -6.31 -57.52
N HIS A 66 -24.06 -6.02 -57.45
CA HIS A 66 -23.15 -6.03 -58.59
C HIS A 66 -21.74 -6.45 -58.13
N LEU A 67 -21.27 -7.55 -58.74
CA LEU A 67 -19.93 -7.82 -59.28
C LEU A 67 -18.72 -7.19 -58.57
N LEU A 68 -17.86 -8.04 -57.98
CA LEU A 68 -16.48 -7.71 -57.65
C LEU A 68 -15.54 -8.63 -58.43
N GLU A 69 -14.80 -8.05 -59.38
CA GLU A 69 -13.56 -8.60 -59.94
C GLU A 69 -12.40 -8.41 -58.93
N PRO A 70 -11.38 -9.28 -58.94
CA PRO A 70 -10.30 -9.21 -57.96
C PRO A 70 -9.26 -8.14 -58.38
N SER A 71 -9.32 -6.97 -57.75
CA SER A 71 -8.24 -5.99 -57.85
C SER A 71 -7.02 -6.48 -57.04
N GLN A 72 -5.88 -6.57 -57.72
CA GLN A 72 -4.58 -6.93 -57.17
C GLN A 72 -4.27 -6.19 -55.86
N THR A 73 -4.23 -6.93 -54.76
CA THR A 73 -3.79 -6.44 -53.45
C THR A 73 -2.29 -6.17 -53.53
N ARG A 74 -1.92 -4.91 -53.70
CA ARG A 74 -0.58 -4.42 -53.39
C ARG A 74 -0.33 -4.76 -51.92
N ALA A 75 0.71 -5.55 -51.64
CA ALA A 75 1.13 -5.85 -50.28
C ALA A 75 1.41 -4.53 -49.56
N VAL A 76 0.45 -4.08 -48.75
CA VAL A 76 0.67 -3.07 -47.73
C VAL A 76 1.61 -3.75 -46.76
N GLN A 77 2.87 -3.33 -46.75
CA GLN A 77 3.79 -3.64 -45.66
C GLN A 77 3.03 -3.38 -44.36
N SER A 78 2.72 -4.44 -43.63
CA SER A 78 2.20 -4.33 -42.29
C SER A 78 3.29 -3.64 -41.46
N THR A 79 3.16 -2.34 -41.29
CA THR A 79 3.82 -1.66 -40.18
C THR A 79 3.20 -2.28 -38.94
N LEU A 80 3.91 -3.23 -38.34
CA LEU A 80 3.65 -3.70 -36.99
C LEU A 80 3.40 -2.46 -36.11
N PRO A 81 2.39 -2.46 -35.23
CA PRO A 81 2.23 -1.36 -34.30
C PRO A 81 3.56 -1.17 -33.58
N LEU A 82 4.10 0.05 -33.60
CA LEU A 82 5.21 0.45 -32.73
C LEU A 82 4.88 -0.08 -31.32
N GLY A 83 5.80 -0.82 -30.71
CA GLY A 83 5.60 -1.37 -29.38
C GLY A 83 5.16 -0.31 -28.37
N PRO A 84 4.64 -0.70 -27.19
CA PRO A 84 4.22 0.28 -26.19
C PRO A 84 5.37 1.25 -25.91
N HIS A 85 5.04 2.54 -25.85
CA HIS A 85 6.03 3.58 -25.52
C HIS A 85 6.72 3.23 -24.20
N LEU A 86 8.05 3.13 -24.27
CA LEU A 86 8.91 2.75 -23.16
C LEU A 86 9.12 4.00 -22.30
N TYR A 87 8.14 4.31 -21.44
CA TYR A 87 8.08 5.55 -20.65
C TYR A 87 9.32 5.87 -19.79
N TRP A 88 10.21 4.90 -19.54
CA TRP A 88 11.49 5.16 -18.87
C TRP A 88 12.55 5.73 -19.80
N GLN A 89 12.41 5.56 -21.11
CA GLN A 89 13.35 6.11 -22.09
C GLN A 89 13.17 7.62 -22.29
N ASP A 90 12.07 8.20 -21.79
CA ASP A 90 11.91 9.65 -21.66
C ASP A 90 12.89 10.24 -20.61
N ILE A 91 13.42 9.41 -19.72
CA ILE A 91 14.44 9.79 -18.76
C ILE A 91 15.80 9.60 -19.42
N LEU A 92 16.52 10.70 -19.69
CA LEU A 92 17.78 10.70 -20.44
C LEU A 92 18.80 9.66 -19.94
N VAL A 93 18.92 9.49 -18.61
CA VAL A 93 19.86 8.52 -18.01
C VAL A 93 19.48 7.05 -18.28
N TRP A 94 18.27 6.78 -18.78
CA TRP A 94 17.72 5.46 -19.08
C TRP A 94 17.22 5.32 -20.53
N GLN A 95 17.56 6.27 -21.41
CA GLN A 95 17.13 6.26 -22.82
C GLN A 95 17.49 4.96 -23.55
N ASP A 96 18.63 4.36 -23.21
CA ASP A 96 19.19 3.17 -23.86
C ASP A 96 18.86 1.88 -23.09
N VAL A 97 18.07 1.96 -22.01
CA VAL A 97 17.72 0.79 -21.20
C VAL A 97 16.64 -0.02 -21.92
N THR A 98 16.95 -1.30 -22.14
CA THR A 98 16.04 -2.24 -22.80
C THR A 98 14.85 -2.60 -21.90
N THR A 99 13.78 -3.15 -22.47
CA THR A 99 12.65 -3.69 -21.68
C THR A 99 13.10 -4.77 -20.71
N ASP A 100 13.94 -5.71 -21.15
CA ASP A 100 14.41 -6.83 -20.33
C ASP A 100 15.22 -6.34 -19.13
N ASP A 101 16.10 -5.35 -19.34
CA ASP A 101 16.84 -4.72 -18.25
C ASP A 101 15.90 -3.97 -17.32
N PHE A 102 14.97 -3.16 -17.86
CA PHE A 102 14.10 -2.34 -17.04
C PHE A 102 13.15 -3.17 -16.18
N ILE A 103 12.60 -4.26 -16.69
CA ILE A 103 11.72 -5.13 -15.89
C ILE A 103 12.51 -5.99 -14.88
N SER A 104 13.83 -6.13 -15.05
CA SER A 104 14.65 -6.89 -14.11
C SER A 104 14.62 -6.29 -12.72
N TRP A 105 14.24 -7.11 -11.71
CA TRP A 105 14.18 -6.63 -10.33
C TRP A 105 15.55 -6.25 -9.79
N ARG A 106 16.60 -6.95 -10.25
CA ARG A 106 18.00 -6.68 -9.88
C ARG A 106 18.46 -5.34 -10.45
N TRP A 107 18.12 -5.06 -11.69
CA TRP A 107 18.42 -3.78 -12.32
C TRP A 107 17.69 -2.62 -11.63
N GLN A 108 16.38 -2.79 -11.36
CA GLN A 108 15.60 -1.80 -10.60
C GLN A 108 16.24 -1.52 -9.23
N LEU A 109 16.65 -2.57 -8.51
CA LEU A 109 17.29 -2.45 -7.21
C LEU A 109 18.65 -1.72 -7.29
N ALA A 110 19.49 -2.07 -8.27
CA ALA A 110 20.81 -1.47 -8.47
C ALA A 110 20.74 0.03 -8.80
N ASN A 111 19.69 0.44 -9.54
CA ASN A 111 19.47 1.80 -10.00
C ASN A 111 18.50 2.60 -9.09
N THR A 112 18.07 2.04 -7.96
CA THR A 112 17.24 2.74 -6.99
C THR A 112 17.99 3.92 -6.36
N VAL A 113 17.36 5.10 -6.34
CA VAL A 113 17.89 6.31 -5.72
C VAL A 113 17.55 6.31 -4.23
N ARG A 114 18.59 6.21 -3.38
CA ARG A 114 18.45 6.08 -1.91
C ARG A 114 19.23 7.11 -1.10
N THR A 115 20.11 7.88 -1.74
CA THR A 115 20.99 8.84 -1.05
C THR A 115 20.78 10.24 -1.60
N PRO A 116 20.97 11.28 -0.76
CA PRO A 116 20.93 12.69 -1.19
C PRO A 116 21.79 12.96 -2.44
N THR A 117 23.01 12.42 -2.47
CA THR A 117 23.94 12.59 -3.61
C THR A 117 23.40 11.97 -4.89
N LYS A 118 22.89 10.73 -4.83
CA LYS A 118 22.30 10.07 -6.01
C LYS A 118 21.06 10.81 -6.49
N LEU A 119 20.25 11.33 -5.56
CA LEU A 119 19.07 12.11 -5.89
C LEU A 119 19.44 13.43 -6.57
N ALA A 120 20.36 14.22 -6.00
CA ALA A 120 20.78 15.48 -6.57
C ALA A 120 21.31 15.30 -8.00
N ARG A 121 22.14 14.26 -8.22
CA ARG A 121 22.64 13.89 -9.55
C ARG A 121 21.50 13.53 -10.51
N PHE A 122 20.54 12.73 -10.07
CA PHE A 122 19.40 12.35 -10.88
C PHE A 122 18.55 13.58 -11.25
N LEU A 123 18.16 14.39 -10.27
CA LEU A 123 17.36 15.60 -10.47
C LEU A 123 18.05 16.61 -11.40
N SER A 124 19.37 16.77 -11.26
CA SER A 124 20.16 17.65 -12.15
C SER A 124 20.05 17.25 -13.62
N ALA A 125 19.91 15.95 -13.90
CA ALA A 125 19.82 15.39 -15.23
C ALA A 125 18.40 15.43 -15.83
N VAL A 126 17.34 15.41 -15.01
CA VAL A 126 15.95 15.25 -15.50
C VAL A 126 15.08 16.50 -15.37
N LEU A 127 15.41 17.42 -14.47
CA LEU A 127 14.63 18.65 -14.32
C LEU A 127 14.93 19.62 -15.47
N PRO A 128 13.93 20.39 -15.94
CA PRO A 128 14.20 21.56 -16.78
C PRO A 128 14.94 22.64 -15.96
N ASP A 129 15.62 23.57 -16.65
CA ASP A 129 16.35 24.66 -15.97
C ASP A 129 15.39 25.61 -15.24
N THR A 130 14.21 25.83 -15.82
CA THR A 130 13.10 26.58 -15.23
C THR A 130 11.88 25.69 -15.03
N LEU A 131 11.18 25.85 -13.91
CA LEU A 131 9.97 25.11 -13.58
C LEU A 131 8.73 25.99 -13.79
N ALA A 132 7.64 25.35 -14.23
CA ALA A 132 6.33 25.99 -14.24
C ALA A 132 5.90 26.35 -12.80
N PRO A 133 5.19 27.47 -12.60
CA PRO A 133 4.70 27.84 -11.28
C PRO A 133 3.71 26.80 -10.75
N SER A 134 3.82 26.48 -9.46
CA SER A 134 2.91 25.56 -8.78
C SER A 134 1.56 26.20 -8.47
N HIS A 135 0.52 25.37 -8.46
CA HIS A 135 -0.78 25.74 -7.90
C HIS A 135 -0.75 25.92 -6.38
N ASP A 136 0.22 25.33 -5.68
CA ASP A 136 0.46 25.50 -4.26
C ASP A 136 1.22 26.82 -4.00
N PRO A 137 0.62 27.83 -3.33
CA PRO A 137 1.28 29.10 -3.06
C PRO A 137 2.62 28.96 -2.34
N ARG A 138 2.80 27.91 -1.54
CA ARG A 138 4.04 27.64 -0.81
C ARG A 138 5.20 27.31 -1.74
N LEU A 139 4.92 26.79 -2.94
CA LEU A 139 5.93 26.33 -3.89
C LEU A 139 6.20 27.32 -5.03
N GLN A 140 5.43 28.42 -5.14
CA GLN A 140 5.56 29.40 -6.22
C GLN A 140 6.93 30.11 -6.28
N HIS A 141 7.68 30.10 -5.19
CA HIS A 141 9.03 30.67 -5.14
C HIS A 141 10.09 29.74 -5.75
N ILE A 142 9.79 28.44 -5.92
CA ILE A 142 10.69 27.46 -6.53
C ILE A 142 10.55 27.57 -8.06
N LYS A 143 11.50 28.27 -8.70
CA LYS A 143 11.43 28.59 -10.14
C LYS A 143 12.52 27.93 -10.97
N THR A 144 13.59 27.46 -10.34
CA THR A 144 14.77 26.92 -11.01
C THR A 144 15.09 25.50 -10.54
N LYS A 145 15.76 24.74 -11.40
CA LYS A 145 16.32 23.42 -11.08
C LYS A 145 17.04 23.39 -9.74
N ASP A 146 17.94 24.34 -9.50
CA ASP A 146 18.74 24.39 -8.28
C ASP A 146 17.88 24.68 -7.05
N SER A 147 16.88 25.57 -7.17
CA SER A 147 15.94 25.84 -6.06
C SER A 147 15.13 24.60 -5.71
N PHE A 148 14.68 23.82 -6.70
CA PHE A 148 13.97 22.56 -6.47
C PHE A 148 14.87 21.53 -5.79
N ILE A 149 16.10 21.35 -6.29
CA ILE A 149 17.05 20.39 -5.71
C ILE A 149 17.36 20.77 -4.27
N GLY A 150 17.66 22.04 -3.99
CA GLY A 150 17.90 22.52 -2.64
C GLY A 150 16.73 22.26 -1.70
N ASP A 151 15.51 22.59 -2.13
CA ASP A 151 14.30 22.39 -1.33
C ASP A 151 13.99 20.90 -1.08
N ALA A 152 14.21 20.03 -2.08
CA ALA A 152 14.06 18.59 -1.94
C ALA A 152 15.07 17.98 -0.96
N LEU A 153 16.34 18.39 -1.02
CA LEU A 153 17.38 17.92 -0.10
C LEU A 153 17.10 18.37 1.34
N ASN A 154 16.62 19.61 1.51
CA ASN A 154 16.19 20.11 2.81
C ASN A 154 14.95 19.35 3.32
N GLY A 155 14.00 19.02 2.44
CA GLY A 155 12.80 18.25 2.78
C GLY A 155 13.12 16.85 3.30
N ILE A 156 14.12 16.19 2.71
CA ILE A 156 14.63 14.90 3.21
C ILE A 156 15.21 15.05 4.62
N GLY A 157 15.86 16.16 4.92
CA GLY A 157 16.40 16.46 6.24
C GLY A 157 15.34 16.61 7.33
N GLU A 158 14.11 16.97 6.96
CA GLU A 158 12.97 17.15 7.89
C GLU A 158 12.06 15.93 7.98
N SER A 159 12.23 14.97 7.07
CA SER A 159 11.32 13.84 6.95
C SER A 159 11.52 12.80 8.05
N THR A 160 10.41 12.22 8.50
CA THR A 160 10.39 11.02 9.39
C THR A 160 10.73 9.73 8.64
N MET A 161 10.66 9.77 7.30
CA MET A 161 10.94 8.65 6.42
C MET A 161 12.17 8.88 5.54
N THR A 162 13.00 7.84 5.35
CA THR A 162 14.12 7.85 4.41
C THR A 162 13.62 7.78 2.96
N ILE A 163 14.41 8.27 2.00
CA ILE A 163 14.07 8.09 0.58
C ILE A 163 14.50 6.72 0.04
N SER A 164 13.67 6.16 -0.84
CA SER A 164 14.03 5.07 -1.75
C SER A 164 13.10 5.21 -2.95
N LEU A 165 13.65 5.52 -4.12
CA LEU A 165 12.89 5.80 -5.33
C LEU A 165 13.37 4.85 -6.43
N THR A 166 12.48 3.95 -6.86
CA THR A 166 12.78 2.99 -7.94
C THR A 166 12.84 3.71 -9.28
N PRO A 167 13.64 3.21 -10.25
CA PRO A 167 13.59 3.72 -11.62
C PRO A 167 12.18 3.72 -12.21
N HIS A 168 11.38 2.70 -11.90
CA HIS A 168 9.96 2.66 -12.24
C HIS A 168 9.21 3.92 -11.81
N ILE A 169 9.21 4.26 -10.51
CA ILE A 169 8.49 5.44 -10.00
C ILE A 169 9.07 6.75 -10.53
N LEU A 170 10.41 6.86 -10.61
CA LEU A 170 11.06 8.04 -11.17
C LEU A 170 10.69 8.29 -12.64
N SER A 171 10.40 7.23 -13.39
CA SER A 171 9.90 7.31 -14.77
C SER A 171 8.40 7.59 -14.87
N ARG A 172 7.65 7.55 -13.76
CA ARG A 172 6.22 7.92 -13.71
C ARG A 172 5.98 9.36 -13.29
N ILE A 173 7.00 10.05 -12.80
CA ILE A 173 6.93 11.46 -12.40
C ILE A 173 7.06 12.33 -13.66
N ASN A 174 6.15 13.29 -13.82
CA ASN A 174 6.30 14.33 -14.82
C ASN A 174 7.28 15.41 -14.32
N TRP A 175 8.55 15.29 -14.70
CA TRP A 175 9.60 16.22 -14.26
C TRP A 175 9.44 17.65 -14.81
N HIS A 176 8.66 17.87 -15.87
CA HIS A 176 8.33 19.21 -16.36
C HIS A 176 7.28 19.93 -15.49
N ALA A 177 6.46 19.16 -14.76
CA ALA A 177 5.46 19.67 -13.82
C ALA A 177 5.75 19.20 -12.39
N ALA A 178 7.03 19.04 -12.04
CA ALA A 178 7.45 18.33 -10.84
C ALA A 178 6.84 18.87 -9.54
N LEU A 179 6.60 20.19 -9.42
CA LEU A 179 6.04 20.78 -8.20
C LEU A 179 4.65 20.25 -7.87
N ASP A 180 3.78 20.07 -8.87
CA ASP A 180 2.40 19.61 -8.68
C ASP A 180 2.21 18.13 -9.06
N ASP A 181 3.28 17.42 -9.41
CA ASP A 181 3.19 16.01 -9.81
C ASP A 181 2.72 15.13 -8.63
N PRO A 182 1.60 14.40 -8.79
CA PRO A 182 0.99 13.61 -7.71
C PRO A 182 1.80 12.35 -7.36
N ILE A 183 2.68 11.90 -8.25
CA ILE A 183 3.57 10.76 -7.98
C ILE A 183 4.75 11.23 -7.13
N ARG A 184 5.42 12.32 -7.51
CA ARG A 184 6.50 12.93 -6.71
C ARG A 184 6.00 13.20 -5.30
N ARG A 185 4.84 13.85 -5.18
CA ARG A 185 4.28 14.28 -3.89
C ARG A 185 4.12 13.13 -2.89
N GLN A 186 3.95 11.89 -3.35
CA GLN A 186 3.88 10.69 -2.50
C GLN A 186 5.22 10.21 -1.93
N PHE A 187 6.34 10.50 -2.59
CA PHE A 187 7.64 9.86 -2.28
C PHE A 187 8.80 10.84 -2.05
N LEU A 188 8.84 11.96 -2.78
CA LEU A 188 9.91 12.96 -2.68
C LEU A 188 9.40 14.23 -2.00
N PRO A 189 9.75 14.46 -0.73
CA PRO A 189 9.33 15.63 0.02
C PRO A 189 10.04 16.88 -0.46
N LEU A 190 9.32 18.00 -0.48
CA LEU A 190 9.88 19.34 -0.62
C LEU A 190 9.79 20.04 0.75
N LYS A 191 10.87 20.69 1.20
CA LYS A 191 10.90 21.41 2.49
C LYS A 191 9.77 22.42 2.58
N SER A 192 9.47 23.10 1.48
CA SER A 192 8.44 24.13 1.42
C SER A 192 7.02 23.58 1.50
N GLU A 193 6.81 22.27 1.34
CA GLU A 193 5.50 21.63 1.55
C GLU A 193 5.20 21.40 3.04
N PHE A 194 6.20 21.35 3.92
CA PHE A 194 5.98 21.07 5.34
C PHE A 194 5.17 22.18 6.00
N VAL A 195 4.20 21.78 6.83
CA VAL A 195 3.42 22.67 7.69
C VAL A 195 3.47 22.15 9.12
N PRO A 196 3.16 23.00 10.12
CA PRO A 196 3.11 22.54 11.50
C PRO A 196 2.12 21.39 11.65
N ASP A 197 2.59 20.28 12.22
CA ASP A 197 1.73 19.13 12.52
C ASP A 197 0.65 19.52 13.55
N HIS A 198 -0.55 18.96 13.38
CA HIS A 198 -1.55 19.02 14.44
C HIS A 198 -1.03 18.31 15.70
N GLU A 199 -1.35 18.81 16.89
CA GLU A 199 -0.82 18.32 18.18
C GLU A 199 -1.10 16.83 18.48
N LYS A 200 -2.04 16.24 17.74
CA LYS A 200 -2.46 14.83 17.87
C LYS A 200 -1.70 13.88 16.93
N LEU A 201 -0.80 14.39 16.10
CA LEU A 201 0.04 13.54 15.25
C LEU A 201 1.14 12.87 16.07
N THR A 202 1.25 11.55 15.91
CA THR A 202 2.26 10.75 16.59
C THR A 202 3.00 9.86 15.59
N LEU A 203 4.07 9.19 16.04
CA LEU A 203 4.82 8.27 15.18
C LEU A 203 4.10 6.91 15.04
N ASP A 204 3.57 6.37 16.14
CA ASP A 204 2.68 5.20 16.16
C ASP A 204 1.24 5.63 16.45
N SER A 205 0.58 6.25 15.47
CA SER A 205 -0.78 6.78 15.62
C SER A 205 -1.84 5.70 15.82
N LEU A 206 -1.52 4.46 15.44
CA LEU A 206 -2.46 3.34 15.46
C LEU A 206 -2.23 2.41 16.66
N HIS A 207 -1.28 2.70 17.56
CA HIS A 207 -0.89 1.82 18.67
C HIS A 207 -0.52 0.40 18.22
N GLU A 208 0.20 0.27 17.10
CA GLU A 208 0.68 -1.03 16.64
C GLU A 208 1.71 -1.64 17.60
N GLU A 209 2.56 -0.82 18.24
CA GLU A 209 3.55 -1.32 19.20
C GLU A 209 2.87 -1.81 20.48
N ALA A 210 1.90 -1.06 21.01
CA ALA A 210 1.14 -1.45 22.20
C ALA A 210 0.24 -2.68 21.95
N ASP A 211 -0.22 -2.88 20.71
CA ASP A 211 -1.03 -4.02 20.29
C ASP A 211 -0.17 -5.24 19.87
N SER A 212 1.13 -5.25 20.18
CA SER A 212 2.05 -6.33 19.80
C SER A 212 2.32 -7.30 20.97
N PRO A 213 1.58 -8.43 21.09
CA PRO A 213 1.83 -9.43 22.13
C PRO A 213 3.22 -10.10 22.02
N VAL A 214 3.78 -10.15 20.82
CA VAL A 214 5.16 -10.58 20.56
C VAL A 214 5.80 -9.67 19.50
N PRO A 215 7.13 -9.50 19.51
CA PRO A 215 7.81 -8.65 18.53
C PRO A 215 7.52 -9.05 17.08
N GLY A 216 6.94 -8.13 16.32
CA GLY A 216 6.63 -8.34 14.90
C GLY A 216 5.25 -8.94 14.61
N LEU A 217 4.36 -9.05 15.61
CA LEU A 217 2.97 -9.44 15.42
C LEU A 217 2.04 -8.47 16.15
N VAL A 218 1.24 -7.71 15.41
CA VAL A 218 0.20 -6.82 15.96
C VAL A 218 -1.12 -7.59 16.00
N HIS A 219 -1.71 -7.76 17.18
CA HIS A 219 -2.96 -8.50 17.40
C HIS A 219 -4.01 -7.62 18.09
N ARG A 220 -4.62 -6.73 17.30
CA ARG A 220 -5.65 -5.78 17.76
C ARG A 220 -7.06 -6.36 17.81
N TYR A 221 -7.39 -7.19 16.82
CA TYR A 221 -8.75 -7.67 16.58
C TYR A 221 -8.90 -9.12 17.08
N PRO A 222 -10.10 -9.57 17.45
CA PRO A 222 -10.30 -10.89 18.05
C PRO A 222 -9.73 -12.07 17.24
N ASP A 223 -9.86 -12.02 15.91
CA ASP A 223 -9.67 -13.17 15.01
C ASP A 223 -8.58 -12.94 13.95
N LYS A 224 -7.86 -11.82 14.02
CA LYS A 224 -6.89 -11.44 12.97
C LYS A 224 -5.71 -10.67 13.50
N ALA A 225 -4.55 -10.96 12.92
CA ALA A 225 -3.28 -10.35 13.29
C ALA A 225 -2.48 -9.90 12.06
N LEU A 226 -1.59 -8.94 12.30
CA LEU A 226 -0.66 -8.36 11.33
C LEU A 226 0.76 -8.81 11.66
N PHE A 227 1.31 -9.65 10.81
CA PHE A 227 2.67 -10.16 10.89
C PHE A 227 3.62 -9.24 10.11
N LEU A 228 4.48 -8.51 10.83
CA LEU A 228 5.52 -7.65 10.29
C LEU A 228 6.74 -8.50 9.90
N ALA A 229 6.77 -9.05 8.68
CA ALA A 229 7.80 -9.98 8.20
C ALA A 229 9.13 -9.30 7.81
N THR A 230 9.10 -8.02 7.47
CA THR A 230 10.27 -7.22 7.08
C THR A 230 10.07 -5.76 7.46
N SER A 231 11.12 -4.95 7.55
CA SER A 231 11.04 -3.49 7.71
C SER A 231 11.56 -2.72 6.49
N ILE A 232 11.69 -3.40 5.35
CA ILE A 232 12.28 -2.85 4.12
C ILE A 232 11.22 -2.80 3.02
N CYS A 233 11.20 -1.70 2.25
CA CYS A 233 10.34 -1.50 1.09
C CYS A 233 11.18 -1.22 -0.17
N PRO A 234 10.65 -1.50 -1.38
CA PRO A 234 11.29 -1.05 -2.63
C PRO A 234 11.32 0.48 -2.72
N VAL A 235 10.22 1.13 -2.31
CA VAL A 235 10.11 2.58 -2.15
C VAL A 235 9.59 2.93 -0.76
N TYR A 236 9.96 4.10 -0.25
CA TYR A 236 9.40 4.61 0.99
C TYR A 236 8.42 5.73 0.71
N CYS A 237 7.16 5.52 1.08
CA CYS A 237 6.10 6.52 0.97
C CYS A 237 6.28 7.57 2.07
N ARG A 238 6.08 8.86 1.75
CA ARG A 238 6.08 9.93 2.75
C ARG A 238 5.06 9.68 3.86
N PHE A 239 3.87 9.23 3.47
CA PHE A 239 2.72 8.94 4.34
C PHE A 239 2.76 7.54 4.99
N CYS A 240 3.95 6.95 5.16
CA CYS A 240 4.07 5.62 5.75
C CYS A 240 3.68 5.61 7.23
N THR A 241 2.63 4.86 7.56
CA THR A 241 2.09 4.71 8.92
C THR A 241 3.05 4.02 9.90
N ARG A 242 4.06 3.33 9.36
CA ARG A 242 5.10 2.64 10.13
C ARG A 242 6.44 3.36 10.03
N SER A 243 6.43 4.68 9.86
CA SER A 243 7.67 5.48 9.80
C SER A 243 8.54 5.33 11.05
N TYR A 244 7.99 4.88 12.17
CA TYR A 244 8.73 4.54 13.39
C TYR A 244 9.62 3.29 13.28
N ALA A 245 9.29 2.33 12.40
CA ALA A 245 10.00 1.04 12.31
C ALA A 245 10.51 0.67 10.90
N VAL A 246 9.89 1.21 9.84
CA VAL A 246 10.22 0.90 8.45
C VAL A 246 11.29 1.85 7.91
N GLY A 247 12.27 1.28 7.21
CA GLY A 247 13.35 2.02 6.55
C GLY A 247 14.59 2.23 7.40
N GLY A 248 15.43 3.17 6.96
CA GLY A 248 16.61 3.58 7.72
C GLY A 248 16.32 4.68 8.72
N ASP A 249 17.29 4.94 9.60
CA ASP A 249 17.25 6.11 10.47
C ASP A 249 17.20 7.40 9.64
N THR A 250 16.53 8.40 10.20
CA THR A 250 16.49 9.76 9.68
C THR A 250 17.06 10.72 10.73
N LYS A 251 17.20 11.99 10.39
CA LYS A 251 17.55 13.02 11.39
C LYS A 251 16.48 13.17 12.49
N LYS A 252 15.24 12.74 12.23
CA LYS A 252 14.10 12.92 13.13
C LYS A 252 13.71 11.67 13.91
N VAL A 253 14.02 10.49 13.38
CA VAL A 253 13.53 9.19 13.90
C VAL A 253 14.63 8.14 13.80
N SER A 254 14.97 7.55 14.95
CA SER A 254 15.78 6.33 15.05
C SER A 254 14.87 5.11 15.02
N LYS A 255 15.21 4.10 14.22
CA LYS A 255 14.31 2.98 13.89
C LYS A 255 14.90 1.63 14.25
N SER A 256 14.08 0.78 14.86
CA SER A 256 14.42 -0.61 15.14
C SER A 256 14.19 -1.48 13.90
N ARG A 257 15.23 -1.62 13.05
CA ARG A 257 15.13 -2.41 11.82
C ARG A 257 14.81 -3.88 12.09
N GLN A 258 13.72 -4.36 11.51
CA GLN A 258 13.31 -5.77 11.55
C GLN A 258 13.63 -6.45 10.21
N LYS A 259 14.86 -6.91 10.04
CA LYS A 259 15.22 -7.70 8.85
C LYS A 259 14.45 -9.03 8.82
N PRO A 260 14.19 -9.58 7.62
CA PRO A 260 13.74 -10.96 7.46
C PRO A 260 14.68 -11.90 8.24
N SER A 261 14.11 -12.69 9.13
CA SER A 261 14.87 -13.61 9.99
C SER A 261 13.97 -14.73 10.46
N ARG A 262 14.31 -15.96 10.11
CA ARG A 262 13.59 -17.17 10.52
C ARG A 262 13.42 -17.24 12.04
N ARG A 263 14.49 -16.96 12.78
CA ARG A 263 14.47 -16.94 14.26
C ARG A 263 13.44 -15.95 14.81
N ARG A 264 13.26 -14.81 14.16
CA ARG A 264 12.27 -13.80 14.57
C ARG A 264 10.86 -14.25 14.22
N TRP A 265 10.69 -14.85 13.04
CA TRP A 265 9.40 -15.35 12.58
C TRP A 265 8.91 -16.54 13.41
N GLU A 266 9.79 -17.38 13.94
CA GLU A 266 9.40 -18.49 14.80
C GLU A 266 8.63 -18.02 16.04
N ILE A 267 9.06 -16.93 16.68
CA ILE A 267 8.33 -16.32 17.82
C ILE A 267 6.89 -15.95 17.42
N VAL A 268 6.73 -15.44 16.20
CA VAL A 268 5.42 -15.06 15.64
C VAL A 268 4.58 -16.31 15.34
N PHE A 269 5.16 -17.33 14.72
CA PHE A 269 4.45 -18.59 14.44
C PHE A 269 4.03 -19.30 15.70
N GLU A 270 4.89 -19.38 16.72
CA GLU A 270 4.54 -19.96 18.02
C GLU A 270 3.31 -19.28 18.64
N TYR A 271 3.21 -17.95 18.56
CA TYR A 271 2.04 -17.23 19.03
C TYR A 271 0.80 -17.58 18.19
N ILE A 272 0.90 -17.51 16.86
CA ILE A 272 -0.22 -17.81 15.95
C ILE A 272 -0.74 -19.24 16.15
N GLU A 273 0.15 -20.20 16.35
CA GLU A 273 -0.18 -21.61 16.59
C GLU A 273 -0.91 -21.82 17.92
N LYS A 274 -0.52 -21.10 18.97
CA LYS A 274 -1.14 -21.17 20.31
C LYS A 274 -2.48 -20.43 20.39
N THR A 275 -2.69 -19.40 19.58
CA THR A 275 -3.92 -18.57 19.60
C THR A 275 -4.94 -19.06 18.57
N THR A 276 -5.76 -20.04 18.96
CA THR A 276 -6.68 -20.74 18.06
C THR A 276 -7.84 -19.89 17.51
N GLU A 277 -8.09 -18.73 18.10
CA GLU A 277 -9.09 -17.75 17.67
C GLU A 277 -8.68 -17.05 16.37
N LEU A 278 -7.38 -17.01 16.06
CA LEU A 278 -6.87 -16.40 14.84
C LEU A 278 -7.33 -17.18 13.60
N GLN A 279 -7.86 -16.48 12.62
CA GLN A 279 -8.28 -17.07 11.34
C GLN A 279 -7.72 -16.32 10.14
N ASP A 280 -7.31 -15.06 10.32
CA ASP A 280 -6.85 -14.16 9.26
C ASP A 280 -5.51 -13.50 9.59
N ILE A 281 -4.49 -13.70 8.73
CA ILE A 281 -3.15 -13.11 8.91
C ILE A 281 -2.81 -12.13 7.77
N VAL A 282 -2.35 -10.93 8.12
CA VAL A 282 -1.73 -10.00 7.15
C VAL A 282 -0.22 -10.19 7.23
N VAL A 283 0.43 -10.69 6.20
CA VAL A 283 1.90 -10.68 6.09
C VAL A 283 2.31 -9.34 5.47
N SER A 284 3.04 -8.52 6.22
CA SER A 284 3.35 -7.13 5.88
C SER A 284 4.64 -6.66 6.60
N GLY A 285 4.66 -5.44 7.11
CA GLY A 285 5.80 -4.77 7.72
C GLY A 285 6.19 -3.54 6.90
N GLY A 286 7.33 -3.61 6.24
CA GLY A 286 7.67 -2.78 5.09
C GLY A 286 6.87 -3.24 3.87
N ASP A 287 7.47 -4.04 3.01
CA ASP A 287 6.82 -4.57 1.81
C ASP A 287 7.21 -6.02 1.57
N THR A 288 6.22 -6.92 1.40
CA THR A 288 6.50 -8.34 1.07
C THR A 288 7.19 -8.51 -0.29
N TYR A 289 7.20 -7.48 -1.14
CA TYR A 289 8.06 -7.37 -2.32
C TYR A 289 9.54 -7.54 -1.99
N TYR A 290 10.00 -7.19 -0.78
CA TYR A 290 11.42 -7.32 -0.44
C TYR A 290 11.82 -8.75 -0.03
N LEU A 291 10.83 -9.58 0.32
CA LEU A 291 11.07 -10.98 0.69
C LEU A 291 11.66 -11.75 -0.49
N GLN A 292 12.51 -12.73 -0.17
CA GLN A 292 13.03 -13.67 -1.16
C GLN A 292 11.95 -14.72 -1.50
N PRO A 293 12.05 -15.41 -2.65
CA PRO A 293 11.09 -16.46 -3.01
C PRO A 293 10.93 -17.53 -1.91
N GLU A 294 12.02 -17.89 -1.24
CA GLU A 294 12.06 -18.88 -0.16
C GLU A 294 11.31 -18.39 1.09
N ASP A 295 11.40 -17.10 1.40
CA ASP A 295 10.67 -16.49 2.52
C ASP A 295 9.15 -16.53 2.28
N ILE A 296 8.72 -16.26 1.04
CA ILE A 296 7.30 -16.34 0.65
C ILE A 296 6.79 -17.78 0.82
N ARG A 297 7.60 -18.78 0.43
CA ARG A 297 7.25 -20.19 0.59
C ARG A 297 7.17 -20.58 2.05
N GLU A 298 8.19 -20.28 2.83
CA GLU A 298 8.26 -20.61 4.26
C GLU A 298 7.08 -20.03 5.04
N ILE A 299 6.80 -18.73 4.87
CA ILE A 299 5.68 -18.09 5.55
C ILE A 299 4.35 -18.66 5.05
N GLY A 300 4.21 -18.82 3.74
CA GLY A 300 2.98 -19.33 3.11
C GLY A 300 2.65 -20.75 3.55
N GLU A 301 3.60 -21.67 3.45
CA GLU A 301 3.44 -23.09 3.82
C GLU A 301 3.16 -23.24 5.31
N ARG A 302 3.83 -22.47 6.17
CA ARG A 302 3.57 -22.51 7.62
C ARG A 302 2.17 -22.02 7.96
N LEU A 303 1.70 -20.92 7.38
CA LEU A 303 0.32 -20.45 7.58
C LEU A 303 -0.72 -21.42 7.00
N LEU A 304 -0.41 -22.09 5.89
CA LEU A 304 -1.25 -23.13 5.32
C LEU A 304 -1.30 -24.39 6.19
N SER A 305 -0.24 -24.75 6.93
CA SER A 305 -0.26 -25.93 7.81
C SER A 305 -1.10 -25.73 9.09
N ILE A 306 -1.35 -24.49 9.51
CA ILE A 306 -2.09 -24.20 10.75
C ILE A 306 -3.61 -24.38 10.53
N PRO A 307 -4.30 -25.30 11.25
CA PRO A 307 -5.71 -25.64 10.96
C PRO A 307 -6.72 -24.50 11.13
N HIS A 308 -6.54 -23.63 12.14
CA HIS A 308 -7.45 -22.51 12.41
C HIS A 308 -7.29 -21.34 11.43
N ILE A 309 -6.12 -21.19 10.79
CA ILE A 309 -5.91 -20.15 9.76
C ILE A 309 -6.72 -20.49 8.50
N LYS A 310 -7.69 -19.64 8.19
CA LYS A 310 -8.59 -19.80 7.02
C LYS A 310 -8.22 -18.90 5.86
N ARG A 311 -7.53 -17.80 6.14
CA ARG A 311 -7.16 -16.81 5.13
C ARG A 311 -5.90 -16.07 5.53
N PHE A 312 -5.14 -15.65 4.53
CA PHE A 312 -4.03 -14.73 4.74
C PHE A 312 -3.73 -13.95 3.46
N ARG A 313 -2.93 -12.89 3.58
CA ARG A 313 -2.45 -12.12 2.43
C ARG A 313 -1.04 -11.65 2.58
N PHE A 314 -0.37 -11.49 1.45
CA PHE A 314 0.89 -10.76 1.34
C PHE A 314 0.58 -9.31 0.93
N ALA A 315 0.95 -8.35 1.76
CA ALA A 315 0.80 -6.93 1.50
C ALA A 315 2.04 -6.39 0.77
N SER A 316 1.84 -5.86 -0.44
CA SER A 316 2.91 -5.35 -1.28
C SER A 316 2.47 -4.18 -2.16
N LYS A 317 3.13 -3.03 -2.03
CA LYS A 317 3.03 -1.92 -2.99
C LYS A 317 3.87 -2.19 -4.24
N GLY A 318 4.63 -3.29 -4.29
CA GLY A 318 5.47 -3.72 -5.41
C GLY A 318 4.81 -3.66 -6.79
N LEU A 319 3.55 -4.08 -6.91
CA LEU A 319 2.81 -3.98 -8.19
C LEU A 319 2.63 -2.53 -8.67
N ALA A 320 2.57 -1.56 -7.76
CA ALA A 320 2.43 -0.14 -8.10
C ALA A 320 3.78 0.55 -8.35
N VAL A 321 4.84 0.14 -7.65
CA VAL A 321 6.10 0.91 -7.59
C VAL A 321 7.28 0.20 -8.25
N ALA A 322 7.16 -1.09 -8.52
CA ALA A 322 8.17 -1.91 -9.19
C ALA A 322 7.54 -3.17 -9.83
N PRO A 323 6.52 -3.04 -10.71
CA PRO A 323 5.80 -4.17 -11.30
C PRO A 323 6.70 -5.12 -12.13
N GLY A 324 7.87 -4.65 -12.57
CA GLY A 324 8.82 -5.44 -13.37
C GLY A 324 9.15 -6.81 -12.77
N ARG A 325 9.33 -6.92 -11.44
CA ARG A 325 9.60 -8.21 -10.76
C ARG A 325 8.51 -9.26 -10.98
N ILE A 326 7.26 -8.83 -11.21
CA ILE A 326 6.16 -9.75 -11.50
C ILE A 326 6.35 -10.40 -12.88
N LEU A 327 6.95 -9.67 -13.81
CA LEU A 327 7.20 -10.09 -15.18
C LEU A 327 8.59 -10.68 -15.39
N ASP A 328 9.56 -10.39 -14.52
CA ASP A 328 10.95 -10.82 -14.60
C ASP A 328 11.04 -12.36 -14.71
N PRO A 329 11.52 -12.92 -15.84
CA PRO A 329 11.64 -14.36 -16.04
C PRO A 329 12.80 -14.98 -15.24
N HIS A 330 13.73 -14.16 -14.74
CA HIS A 330 14.89 -14.61 -13.98
C HIS A 330 14.68 -14.58 -12.46
N ASP A 331 13.46 -14.25 -12.01
CA ASP A 331 13.09 -14.24 -10.60
C ASP A 331 11.89 -15.15 -10.33
N THR A 332 12.00 -15.93 -9.26
CA THR A 332 10.99 -16.94 -8.90
C THR A 332 10.02 -16.44 -7.83
N TRP A 333 10.10 -15.16 -7.43
CA TRP A 333 9.22 -14.56 -6.42
C TRP A 333 7.74 -14.69 -6.80
N THR A 334 7.42 -14.33 -8.05
CA THR A 334 6.06 -14.42 -8.58
C THR A 334 5.58 -15.86 -8.61
N LYS A 335 6.46 -16.79 -8.98
CA LYS A 335 6.16 -18.22 -8.95
C LYS A 335 5.86 -18.69 -7.52
N ALA A 336 6.64 -18.27 -6.52
CA ALA A 336 6.39 -18.60 -5.12
C ALA A 336 5.02 -18.10 -4.66
N LEU A 337 4.66 -16.85 -4.96
CA LEU A 337 3.34 -16.29 -4.64
C LEU A 337 2.19 -17.07 -5.31
N ILE A 338 2.33 -17.40 -6.60
CA ILE A 338 1.34 -18.18 -7.36
C ILE A 338 1.19 -19.57 -6.75
N ASP A 339 2.30 -20.26 -6.46
CA ASP A 339 2.30 -21.60 -5.89
C ASP A 339 1.56 -21.63 -4.54
N ILE A 340 1.89 -20.71 -3.62
CA ILE A 340 1.22 -20.61 -2.31
C ILE A 340 -0.26 -20.28 -2.45
N THR A 341 -0.62 -19.40 -3.37
CA THR A 341 -2.02 -19.06 -3.63
C THR A 341 -2.80 -20.26 -4.17
N ASN A 342 -2.19 -21.03 -5.07
CA ASN A 342 -2.77 -22.25 -5.63
C ASN A 342 -2.93 -23.35 -4.57
N GLN A 343 -1.94 -23.55 -3.71
CA GLN A 343 -2.03 -24.47 -2.57
C GLN A 343 -3.16 -24.08 -1.62
N GLY A 344 -3.25 -22.79 -1.26
CA GLY A 344 -4.36 -22.27 -0.45
C GLY A 344 -5.71 -22.58 -1.07
N ARG A 345 -5.88 -22.33 -2.37
CA ARG A 345 -7.12 -22.65 -3.09
C ARG A 345 -7.47 -24.14 -3.04
N GLN A 346 -6.49 -25.03 -3.21
CA GLN A 346 -6.69 -26.48 -3.12
C GLN A 346 -7.12 -26.93 -1.71
N GLN A 347 -6.63 -26.25 -0.68
CA GLN A 347 -7.00 -26.52 0.72
C GLN A 347 -8.29 -25.80 1.17
N GLY A 348 -8.96 -25.05 0.29
CA GLY A 348 -10.11 -24.23 0.64
C GLY A 348 -9.79 -23.03 1.53
N LYS A 349 -8.52 -22.58 1.55
CA LYS A 349 -8.05 -21.39 2.27
C LYS A 349 -7.92 -20.20 1.32
N HIS A 350 -8.32 -19.03 1.77
CA HIS A 350 -8.29 -17.82 0.94
C HIS A 350 -6.94 -17.10 1.06
N VAL A 351 -6.12 -17.18 0.01
CA VAL A 351 -4.82 -16.51 -0.10
C VAL A 351 -4.89 -15.45 -1.19
N CYS A 352 -4.40 -14.24 -0.89
CA CYS A 352 -4.40 -13.15 -1.86
C CYS A 352 -3.20 -12.21 -1.69
N MET A 353 -3.02 -11.31 -2.66
CA MET A 353 -2.11 -10.18 -2.54
C MET A 353 -2.90 -8.90 -2.28
N HIS A 354 -2.47 -8.11 -1.31
CA HIS A 354 -2.94 -6.74 -1.15
C HIS A 354 -1.91 -5.79 -1.75
N THR A 355 -2.35 -4.82 -2.53
CA THR A 355 -1.52 -3.79 -3.15
C THR A 355 -2.00 -2.39 -2.82
N HIS A 356 -1.25 -1.37 -3.26
CA HIS A 356 -1.42 -0.01 -2.79
C HIS A 356 -1.19 0.99 -3.93
N PHE A 357 -2.28 1.42 -4.56
CA PHE A 357 -2.30 2.41 -5.63
C PHE A 357 -3.07 3.61 -5.10
N ASN A 358 -2.58 4.81 -5.35
CA ASN A 358 -3.19 6.06 -4.93
C ASN A 358 -3.53 6.96 -6.11
N HIS A 359 -2.91 6.78 -7.28
CA HIS A 359 -3.17 7.65 -8.43
C HIS A 359 -3.19 6.86 -9.74
N PRO A 360 -4.09 7.17 -10.71
CA PRO A 360 -4.11 6.49 -12.01
C PRO A 360 -2.77 6.54 -12.77
N ALA A 361 -1.95 7.57 -12.55
CA ALA A 361 -0.65 7.74 -13.19
C ALA A 361 0.41 6.70 -12.71
N GLU A 362 0.21 6.05 -11.57
CA GLU A 362 1.03 4.91 -11.13
C GLU A 362 0.82 3.67 -12.03
N ILE A 363 -0.31 3.59 -12.75
CA ILE A 363 -0.64 2.44 -13.60
C ILE A 363 -0.04 2.65 -14.99
N SER A 364 1.07 1.95 -15.24
CA SER A 364 1.78 1.86 -16.53
C SER A 364 1.40 0.59 -17.31
N TRP A 365 1.80 0.47 -18.57
CA TRP A 365 1.59 -0.78 -19.32
C TRP A 365 2.29 -1.98 -18.65
N VAL A 366 3.45 -1.78 -17.99
CA VAL A 366 4.14 -2.84 -17.22
C VAL A 366 3.29 -3.30 -16.04
N THR A 367 2.61 -2.36 -15.38
CA THR A 367 1.64 -2.64 -14.32
C THR A 367 0.46 -3.46 -14.86
N GLU A 368 -0.06 -3.09 -16.02
CA GLU A 368 -1.20 -3.75 -16.66
C GLU A 368 -0.86 -5.20 -17.02
N GLU A 369 0.31 -5.44 -17.62
CA GLU A 369 0.78 -6.80 -17.93
C GLU A 369 1.05 -7.63 -16.66
N ALA A 370 1.63 -7.02 -15.63
CA ALA A 370 1.82 -7.67 -14.33
C ALA A 370 0.47 -8.07 -13.69
N ALA A 371 -0.52 -7.18 -13.72
CA ALA A 371 -1.86 -7.46 -13.22
C ALA A 371 -2.56 -8.57 -14.02
N LYS A 372 -2.47 -8.53 -15.36
CA LYS A 372 -3.00 -9.59 -16.23
C LYS A 372 -2.38 -10.95 -15.91
N LYS A 373 -1.06 -11.03 -15.71
CA LYS A 373 -0.36 -12.27 -15.33
C LYS A 373 -0.87 -12.81 -13.99
N LEU A 374 -0.98 -11.96 -12.96
CA LEU A 374 -1.50 -12.37 -11.66
C LEU A 374 -2.95 -12.87 -11.75
N PHE A 375 -3.81 -12.15 -12.48
CA PHE A 375 -5.20 -12.54 -12.67
C PHE A 375 -5.34 -13.87 -13.44
N ALA A 376 -4.61 -14.03 -14.55
CA ALA A 376 -4.62 -15.25 -15.37
C ALA A 376 -4.16 -16.51 -14.60
N THR A 377 -3.31 -16.33 -13.59
CA THR A 377 -2.84 -17.42 -12.71
C THR A 377 -3.72 -17.61 -11.47
N GLY A 378 -4.84 -16.89 -11.38
CA GLY A 378 -5.83 -16.99 -10.31
C GLY A 378 -5.42 -16.31 -9.00
N VAL A 379 -4.38 -15.46 -9.00
CA VAL A 379 -4.02 -14.65 -7.83
C VAL A 379 -5.04 -13.54 -7.68
N ILE A 380 -5.74 -13.53 -6.54
CA ILE A 380 -6.63 -12.43 -6.18
C ILE A 380 -5.79 -11.25 -5.72
N VAL A 381 -5.99 -10.08 -6.33
CA VAL A 381 -5.33 -8.84 -5.93
C VAL A 381 -6.37 -7.85 -5.43
N ARG A 382 -6.10 -7.24 -4.26
CA ARG A 382 -6.93 -6.18 -3.68
C ARG A 382 -6.15 -4.90 -3.52
N ASN A 383 -6.78 -3.75 -3.70
CA ASN A 383 -6.12 -2.45 -3.57
C ASN A 383 -6.54 -1.70 -2.30
N GLN A 384 -5.55 -1.11 -1.63
CA GLN A 384 -5.70 -0.22 -0.50
C GLN A 384 -5.12 1.14 -0.90
N SER A 385 -5.97 2.13 -1.15
CA SER A 385 -5.56 3.52 -1.39
C SER A 385 -5.58 4.32 -0.09
N VAL A 386 -4.80 5.38 -0.03
CA VAL A 386 -4.89 6.43 1.01
C VAL A 386 -5.31 7.72 0.31
N LEU A 387 -6.27 8.42 0.90
CA LEU A 387 -6.70 9.75 0.47
C LEU A 387 -5.64 10.77 0.88
N LEU A 388 -5.05 11.44 -0.12
CA LEU A 388 -3.90 12.31 0.02
C LEU A 388 -4.16 13.62 -0.72
N LYS A 389 -3.98 14.74 -0.01
CA LYS A 389 -4.19 16.10 -0.52
C LYS A 389 -3.25 16.42 -1.68
N GLY A 390 -3.81 16.87 -2.79
CA GLY A 390 -3.06 17.16 -4.02
C GLY A 390 -2.55 15.91 -4.73
N VAL A 391 -3.11 14.73 -4.42
CA VAL A 391 -2.79 13.47 -5.10
C VAL A 391 -4.06 12.83 -5.63
N ASN A 392 -5.04 12.56 -4.78
CA ASN A 392 -6.25 11.83 -5.16
C ASN A 392 -7.52 12.27 -4.40
N ASP A 393 -7.49 13.49 -3.88
CA ASP A 393 -8.52 14.13 -3.07
C ASP A 393 -9.67 14.73 -3.87
N SER A 394 -9.97 14.17 -5.04
CA SER A 394 -11.14 14.50 -5.85
C SER A 394 -11.91 13.26 -6.31
N ALA A 395 -13.22 13.39 -6.47
CA ALA A 395 -14.06 12.30 -6.96
C ALA A 395 -13.68 11.87 -8.38
N GLU A 396 -13.23 12.81 -9.22
CA GLU A 396 -12.74 12.52 -10.57
C GLU A 396 -11.52 11.59 -10.53
N ILE A 397 -10.48 11.95 -9.78
CA ILE A 397 -9.23 11.19 -9.71
C ILE A 397 -9.45 9.85 -9.03
N MET A 398 -10.11 9.84 -7.86
CA MET A 398 -10.38 8.62 -7.11
C MET A 398 -11.30 7.68 -7.90
N GLY A 399 -12.34 8.21 -8.55
CA GLY A 399 -13.22 7.43 -9.41
C GLY A 399 -12.51 6.87 -10.64
N GLY A 400 -11.62 7.65 -11.25
CA GLY A 400 -10.75 7.20 -12.35
C GLY A 400 -9.83 6.06 -11.91
N LEU A 401 -9.22 6.15 -10.72
CA LEU A 401 -8.39 5.10 -10.17
C LEU A 401 -9.19 3.81 -9.92
N ILE A 402 -10.33 3.92 -9.24
CA ILE A 402 -11.18 2.76 -8.91
C ILE A 402 -11.61 2.04 -10.20
N ARG A 403 -12.02 2.77 -11.24
CA ARG A 403 -12.38 2.17 -12.55
C ARG A 403 -11.18 1.50 -13.20
N LYS A 404 -10.02 2.16 -13.27
CA LYS A 404 -8.81 1.58 -13.87
C LYS A 404 -8.34 0.31 -13.14
N LEU A 405 -8.39 0.29 -11.81
CA LEU A 405 -8.13 -0.92 -11.03
C LEU A 405 -9.15 -2.03 -11.35
N SER A 406 -10.42 -1.66 -11.52
CA SER A 406 -11.49 -2.60 -11.85
C SER A 406 -11.29 -3.27 -13.20
N ASP A 407 -10.91 -2.49 -14.21
CA ASP A 407 -10.62 -2.98 -15.57
C ASP A 407 -9.42 -3.95 -15.59
N LEU A 408 -8.52 -3.84 -14.60
CA LEU A 408 -7.39 -4.74 -14.40
C LEU A 408 -7.68 -5.94 -13.50
N ASN A 409 -8.94 -6.14 -13.10
CA ASN A 409 -9.37 -7.17 -12.14
C ASN A 409 -8.65 -7.08 -10.79
N ILE A 410 -8.22 -5.88 -10.40
CA ILE A 410 -7.74 -5.57 -9.06
C ILE A 410 -8.93 -5.06 -8.25
N GLN A 411 -9.30 -5.75 -7.18
CA GLN A 411 -10.47 -5.40 -6.37
C GLN A 411 -10.16 -4.16 -5.51
N PRO A 412 -10.83 -3.01 -5.73
CA PRO A 412 -10.69 -1.86 -4.85
C PRO A 412 -11.27 -2.24 -3.48
N TYR A 413 -10.44 -2.25 -2.44
CA TYR A 413 -10.83 -2.77 -1.12
C TYR A 413 -11.07 -1.65 -0.13
N TYR A 414 -10.07 -0.79 0.08
CA TYR A 414 -10.18 0.35 0.99
C TYR A 414 -9.67 1.63 0.33
N VAL A 415 -10.35 2.73 0.63
CA VAL A 415 -9.80 4.09 0.58
C VAL A 415 -9.68 4.56 2.02
N TYR A 416 -8.45 4.69 2.52
CA TYR A 416 -8.16 5.17 3.86
C TYR A 416 -8.16 6.69 3.90
N GLN A 417 -8.83 7.27 4.88
CA GLN A 417 -8.48 8.60 5.37
C GLN A 417 -7.02 8.59 5.82
N CYS A 418 -6.26 9.65 5.54
CA CYS A 418 -4.86 9.72 5.94
C CYS A 418 -4.72 9.66 7.47
N ASP A 419 -3.89 8.75 7.97
CA ASP A 419 -3.66 8.54 9.39
C ASP A 419 -2.95 9.76 10.04
N LEU A 420 -3.06 9.88 11.37
CA LEU A 420 -2.47 10.96 12.17
C LEU A 420 -0.96 10.75 12.41
N VAL A 421 -0.21 10.53 11.33
CA VAL A 421 1.23 10.28 11.36
C VAL A 421 1.99 11.60 11.31
N ARG A 422 3.06 11.71 12.09
CA ARG A 422 3.92 12.90 12.15
C ARG A 422 4.63 13.22 10.82
N GLY A 423 4.70 14.52 10.48
CA GLY A 423 5.51 15.06 9.38
C GLY A 423 4.87 14.99 8.00
N ILE A 424 3.54 14.78 7.95
CA ILE A 424 2.78 14.66 6.70
C ILE A 424 1.46 15.46 6.73
N GLU A 425 1.35 16.45 7.61
CA GLU A 425 0.16 17.28 7.74
C GLU A 425 -0.28 17.89 6.39
N ASP A 426 0.67 18.21 5.52
CA ASP A 426 0.45 18.75 4.18
C ASP A 426 -0.25 17.80 3.20
N LEU A 427 -0.29 16.50 3.53
CA LEU A 427 -0.96 15.46 2.76
C LEU A 427 -2.33 15.07 3.33
N ARG A 428 -2.68 15.52 4.54
CA ARG A 428 -3.96 15.17 5.17
C ARG A 428 -5.11 16.01 4.60
N THR A 429 -6.31 15.43 4.58
CA THR A 429 -7.57 16.10 4.20
C THR A 429 -8.53 16.13 5.38
N PRO A 430 -9.46 17.09 5.47
CA PRO A 430 -10.61 16.99 6.36
C PRO A 430 -11.41 15.70 6.12
N LEU A 431 -12.09 15.19 7.15
CA LEU A 431 -12.99 14.04 7.03
C LEU A 431 -14.12 14.32 6.02
N GLN A 432 -14.55 15.57 5.86
CA GLN A 432 -15.56 15.93 4.86
C GLN A 432 -15.15 15.51 3.44
N THR A 433 -13.87 15.61 3.09
CA THR A 433 -13.37 15.26 1.75
C THR A 433 -13.63 13.80 1.40
N ILE A 434 -13.35 12.86 2.33
CA ILE A 434 -13.57 11.44 2.07
C ILE A 434 -15.07 11.11 1.94
N LEU A 435 -15.92 11.79 2.72
CA LEU A 435 -17.37 11.62 2.69
C LEU A 435 -17.98 12.11 1.37
N ASP A 436 -17.56 13.29 0.92
CA ASP A 436 -18.04 13.88 -0.33
C ASP A 436 -17.65 13.04 -1.55
N ILE A 437 -16.41 12.53 -1.57
CA ILE A 437 -15.92 11.65 -2.64
C ILE A 437 -16.73 10.35 -2.66
N GLU A 438 -16.94 9.71 -1.50
CA GLU A 438 -17.74 8.49 -1.44
C GLU A 438 -19.16 8.75 -1.95
N GLN A 439 -19.81 9.84 -1.51
CA GLN A 439 -21.16 10.20 -1.91
C GLN A 439 -21.27 10.40 -3.42
N GLN A 440 -20.32 11.09 -4.04
CA GLN A 440 -20.31 11.33 -5.48
C GLN A 440 -20.07 10.06 -6.29
N LEU A 441 -19.26 9.13 -5.78
CA LEU A 441 -18.91 7.91 -6.49
C LEU A 441 -19.94 6.80 -6.34
N ARG A 442 -20.63 6.72 -5.20
CA ARG A 442 -21.54 5.62 -4.90
C ARG A 442 -22.73 5.64 -5.87
N GLY A 443 -22.94 4.52 -6.55
CA GLY A 443 -23.93 4.38 -7.64
C GLY A 443 -23.36 4.62 -9.04
N THR A 444 -22.14 5.15 -9.17
CA THR A 444 -21.47 5.40 -10.47
C THR A 444 -20.48 4.30 -10.88
N ILE A 445 -20.20 3.35 -9.98
CA ILE A 445 -19.26 2.25 -10.14
C ILE A 445 -19.99 0.95 -9.79
N ALA A 446 -19.63 -0.16 -10.45
CA ALA A 446 -20.21 -1.47 -10.15
C ALA A 446 -20.07 -1.78 -8.66
N GLY A 447 -21.17 -2.16 -8.02
CA GLY A 447 -21.24 -2.25 -6.54
C GLY A 447 -20.19 -3.19 -5.92
N PHE A 448 -19.85 -4.28 -6.59
CA PHE A 448 -18.83 -5.24 -6.12
C PHE A 448 -17.38 -4.75 -6.30
N MET A 449 -17.17 -3.63 -6.99
CA MET A 449 -15.89 -2.94 -7.17
C MET A 449 -15.82 -1.61 -6.43
N MET A 450 -16.88 -1.22 -5.71
CA MET A 450 -16.87 -0.01 -4.89
C MET A 450 -16.15 -0.31 -3.56
N PRO A 451 -15.02 0.36 -3.27
CA PRO A 451 -14.29 0.13 -2.03
C PRO A 451 -15.08 0.64 -0.81
N SER A 452 -14.65 0.24 0.37
CA SER A 452 -15.06 0.88 1.62
C SER A 452 -14.18 2.10 1.88
N PHE A 453 -14.80 3.24 2.18
CA PHE A 453 -14.10 4.46 2.59
C PHE A 453 -14.00 4.45 4.11
N VAL A 454 -12.78 4.43 4.64
CA VAL A 454 -12.52 4.08 6.04
C VAL A 454 -11.57 5.05 6.73
N VAL A 455 -11.74 5.20 8.03
CA VAL A 455 -10.78 5.81 8.95
C VAL A 455 -10.19 4.69 9.80
N ASP A 456 -8.86 4.54 9.85
CA ASP A 456 -8.23 3.70 10.88
C ASP A 456 -8.11 4.55 12.15
N LEU A 457 -8.91 4.19 13.15
CA LEU A 457 -9.06 5.02 14.32
C LEU A 457 -7.75 5.07 15.11
N PRO A 458 -7.35 6.27 15.57
CA PRO A 458 -6.18 6.44 16.44
C PRO A 458 -6.26 5.53 17.66
N GLU A 459 -5.11 5.32 18.29
CA GLU A 459 -5.00 4.57 19.54
C GLU A 459 -5.49 3.10 19.44
N GLY A 460 -5.51 2.56 18.22
CA GLY A 460 -5.87 1.17 17.96
C GLY A 460 -7.37 0.87 18.02
N GLY A 461 -8.23 1.85 17.70
CA GLY A 461 -9.68 1.64 17.55
C GLY A 461 -10.06 0.88 16.27
N GLY A 462 -9.10 0.73 15.35
CA GLY A 462 -9.27 -0.05 14.15
C GLY A 462 -10.09 0.65 13.07
N LYS A 463 -10.34 -0.05 11.98
CA LYS A 463 -10.90 0.51 10.75
C LYS A 463 -12.41 0.66 10.88
N ARG A 464 -12.95 1.86 10.67
CA ARG A 464 -14.39 2.15 10.62
C ARG A 464 -14.73 2.84 9.31
N LEU A 465 -15.95 2.60 8.82
CA LEU A 465 -16.47 3.38 7.69
C LEU A 465 -16.45 4.86 8.08
N ALA A 466 -15.96 5.73 7.19
CA ALA A 466 -15.94 7.17 7.43
C ALA A 466 -17.36 7.71 7.68
N ALA A 467 -18.34 7.17 6.97
CA ALA A 467 -19.76 7.49 7.14
C ALA A 467 -20.34 7.06 8.50
N ALA A 468 -19.69 6.16 9.24
CA ALA A 468 -20.15 5.67 10.54
C ALA A 468 -19.65 6.52 11.73
N LYS A 469 -19.28 7.78 11.48
CA LYS A 469 -19.01 8.76 12.53
C LYS A 469 -20.25 9.01 13.41
N GLU A 470 -20.05 9.23 14.70
CA GLU A 470 -21.10 9.60 15.65
C GLU A 470 -21.35 11.11 15.62
N THR A 471 -20.27 11.89 15.67
CA THR A 471 -20.30 13.36 15.56
C THR A 471 -19.22 13.84 14.60
N TYR A 472 -19.42 15.02 14.01
CA TYR A 472 -18.38 15.75 13.28
C TYR A 472 -18.64 17.24 13.34
N GLU A 473 -17.87 17.94 14.19
CA GLU A 473 -18.04 19.36 14.49
C GLU A 473 -16.66 20.01 14.56
N ASN A 474 -16.49 21.15 13.90
CA ASN A 474 -15.27 21.96 13.95
C ASN A 474 -13.97 21.17 13.69
N GLY A 475 -13.98 20.25 12.72
CA GLY A 475 -12.81 19.45 12.37
C GLY A 475 -12.53 18.26 13.30
N VAL A 476 -13.46 17.95 14.21
CA VAL A 476 -13.31 16.86 15.17
C VAL A 476 -14.42 15.84 14.95
N SER A 477 -14.05 14.59 14.71
CA SER A 477 -14.99 13.49 14.47
C SER A 477 -14.82 12.39 15.50
N THR A 478 -15.94 11.82 15.95
CA THR A 478 -15.93 10.74 16.95
C THR A 478 -16.50 9.45 16.40
N PHE A 479 -16.00 8.32 16.90
CA PHE A 479 -16.36 6.98 16.46
C PHE A 479 -16.43 5.99 17.62
N LYS A 480 -17.19 4.91 17.44
CA LYS A 480 -17.22 3.75 18.33
C LYS A 480 -16.62 2.51 17.69
N ALA A 481 -16.13 1.60 18.53
CA ALA A 481 -15.45 0.39 18.08
C ALA A 481 -15.98 -0.91 18.72
N PRO A 482 -17.30 -1.17 18.73
CA PRO A 482 -17.90 -2.25 19.53
C PRO A 482 -17.47 -3.68 19.13
N GLY A 483 -16.84 -3.85 17.96
CA GLY A 483 -16.26 -5.13 17.53
C GLY A 483 -14.88 -5.44 18.13
N LEU A 484 -14.28 -4.53 18.90
CA LEU A 484 -13.06 -4.78 19.67
C LEU A 484 -13.41 -5.31 21.07
N LEU A 485 -12.48 -6.05 21.67
CA LEU A 485 -12.67 -6.64 23.00
C LEU A 485 -12.30 -5.65 24.11
N GLY A 486 -12.93 -5.83 25.29
CA GLY A 486 -12.63 -5.08 26.50
C GLY A 486 -12.86 -3.58 26.35
N GLU A 487 -12.03 -2.79 27.05
CA GLU A 487 -12.16 -1.33 27.11
C GLU A 487 -12.13 -0.66 25.72
N LYS A 488 -11.42 -1.25 24.75
CA LYS A 488 -11.38 -0.76 23.37
C LYS A 488 -12.74 -0.81 22.67
N GLY A 489 -13.60 -1.77 23.05
CA GLY A 489 -14.96 -1.89 22.50
C GLY A 489 -15.89 -0.77 22.94
N GLU A 490 -15.69 -0.25 24.16
CA GLU A 490 -16.58 0.71 24.82
C GLU A 490 -16.15 2.17 24.61
N ARG A 491 -14.86 2.37 24.29
CA ARG A 491 -14.23 3.67 24.12
C ARG A 491 -14.80 4.48 22.97
N THR A 492 -14.80 5.81 23.13
CA THR A 492 -14.97 6.76 22.02
C THR A 492 -13.60 7.13 21.48
N TYR A 493 -13.44 7.00 20.16
CA TYR A 493 -12.24 7.37 19.44
C TYR A 493 -12.46 8.70 18.73
N THR A 494 -11.40 9.49 18.59
CA THR A 494 -11.47 10.80 17.95
C THR A 494 -10.48 10.87 16.80
N TYR A 495 -10.95 11.30 15.63
CA TYR A 495 -10.11 11.69 14.51
C TYR A 495 -10.16 13.21 14.34
N TRP A 496 -8.99 13.79 14.10
CA TRP A 496 -8.79 15.23 13.99
C TRP A 496 -8.44 15.58 12.56
N ASP A 497 -9.16 16.53 11.99
CA ASP A 497 -8.85 17.09 10.68
C ASP A 497 -7.46 17.75 10.67
N PRO A 498 -6.91 18.08 9.48
CA PRO A 498 -5.72 18.92 9.37
C PRO A 498 -5.91 20.22 10.13
N ALA A 499 -4.86 20.69 10.81
CA ALA A 499 -4.86 22.00 11.43
C ALA A 499 -5.29 23.06 10.39
N VAL A 500 -6.23 23.92 10.78
CA VAL A 500 -6.70 25.00 9.91
C VAL A 500 -5.47 25.85 9.55
N GLN A 501 -5.07 25.79 8.29
CA GLN A 501 -4.11 26.74 7.77
C GLN A 501 -4.85 28.06 7.74
N GLU A 502 -4.58 28.95 8.70
CA GLU A 502 -4.90 30.36 8.53
C GLU A 502 -4.42 30.73 7.14
N SER A 503 -5.35 31.20 6.30
CA SER A 503 -5.01 31.66 4.97
C SER A 503 -3.79 32.56 5.11
N LEU A 504 -2.69 32.20 4.45
CA LEU A 504 -1.57 33.09 4.24
C LEU A 504 -2.07 34.25 3.35
N THR A 505 -2.90 35.13 3.90
CA THR A 505 -3.03 36.50 3.43
C THR A 505 -1.63 37.06 3.55
N LEU A 506 -0.98 37.22 2.40
CA LEU A 506 0.26 37.97 2.26
C LEU A 506 0.15 39.19 3.17
N ARG A 507 0.93 39.22 4.26
CA ARG A 507 1.19 40.47 4.96
C ARG A 507 1.93 41.34 3.96
N THR A 508 1.19 42.18 3.24
CA THR A 508 1.75 43.33 2.56
C THR A 508 2.08 44.34 3.66
N ASP A 509 3.17 44.08 4.39
CA ASP A 509 3.76 45.09 5.24
C ASP A 509 4.43 46.10 4.30
N ASN A 510 3.66 47.13 3.95
CA ASN A 510 4.15 48.37 3.37
C ASN A 510 5.09 49.00 4.41
N PRO A 511 6.38 49.23 4.12
CA PRO A 511 7.20 50.01 5.01
C PRO A 511 6.78 51.47 4.87
N THR A 512 5.98 51.95 5.81
CA THR A 512 5.74 53.38 5.97
C THR A 512 7.07 54.03 6.30
N ILE A 513 7.61 54.78 5.33
CA ILE A 513 8.68 55.75 5.54
C ILE A 513 8.15 56.77 6.55
N VAL A 514 8.70 56.78 7.76
CA VAL A 514 8.57 57.90 8.69
C VAL A 514 9.98 58.36 9.01
N SER A 515 10.23 59.60 8.59
CA SER A 515 11.45 60.38 8.81
C SER A 515 11.68 60.71 10.28
N GLU A 516 12.92 60.52 10.72
CA GLU A 516 13.73 61.35 11.64
C GLU A 516 13.06 62.03 12.85
N ASN A 517 13.42 61.65 14.09
CA ASN A 517 14.51 62.30 14.84
C ASN A 517 14.62 61.85 16.32
N GLU A 518 15.85 62.01 16.84
CA GLU A 518 16.32 62.10 18.25
C GLU A 518 16.73 60.83 19.02
N ASP A 519 18.05 60.57 18.95
CA ASP A 519 19.03 60.39 20.05
C ASP A 519 18.71 59.49 21.25
N VAL A 520 19.36 58.31 21.29
CA VAL A 520 20.07 57.82 22.50
C VAL A 520 21.32 57.01 22.10
N LEU A 521 22.47 57.48 22.58
CA LEU A 521 23.83 56.91 22.48
C LEU A 521 23.97 55.53 23.15
N LEU A 522 24.64 54.56 22.48
CA LEU A 522 25.40 53.48 23.12
C LEU A 522 26.69 53.17 22.32
N PRO A 523 27.80 52.80 22.97
CA PRO A 523 29.14 52.92 22.40
C PRO A 523 29.57 51.75 21.53
N VAL A 524 30.32 52.09 20.47
CA VAL A 524 31.00 51.20 19.54
C VAL A 524 32.34 50.75 20.12
N THR A 525 32.66 49.46 20.01
CA THR A 525 34.05 48.98 20.04
C THR A 525 34.35 48.21 18.74
N ASP A 526 35.38 48.69 18.04
CA ASP A 526 35.91 48.26 16.74
C ASP A 526 36.76 46.98 16.86
N PRO A 527 36.65 46.01 15.94
CA PRO A 527 37.57 44.88 15.84
C PRO A 527 38.75 45.19 14.91
N ARG A 528 39.95 45.41 15.45
CA ARG A 528 41.22 45.29 14.70
C ARG A 528 42.48 45.26 15.58
N ALA A 529 43.10 44.07 15.67
CA ALA A 529 44.54 43.80 15.85
C ALA A 529 44.70 42.25 15.80
N GLN A 530 45.23 41.60 14.75
CA GLN A 530 46.66 41.37 14.44
C GLN A 530 47.47 40.99 15.69
N GLU A 531 48.22 39.88 15.78
CA GLU A 531 49.17 39.28 14.81
C GLU A 531 49.73 37.93 15.36
N THR A 532 50.17 37.02 14.44
CA THR A 532 51.33 36.05 14.44
C THR A 532 51.78 35.35 15.75
N GLU A 533 52.32 34.13 15.85
CA GLU A 533 53.05 33.11 15.04
C GLU A 533 53.23 31.91 16.04
N GLN A 534 53.31 30.62 15.71
CA GLN A 534 54.56 29.89 15.42
C GLN A 534 54.28 28.37 15.34
N LEU A 535 54.92 27.69 14.38
CA LEU A 535 55.11 26.23 14.29
C LEU A 535 56.17 25.75 15.31
N VAL A 536 55.97 24.59 15.93
CA VAL A 536 57.07 23.72 16.41
C VAL A 536 56.73 22.23 16.19
N ILE A 537 57.69 21.55 15.56
CA ILE A 537 57.82 20.11 15.31
C ILE A 537 58.29 19.39 16.59
N GLY A 538 57.82 18.17 16.86
CA GLY A 538 58.35 17.33 17.94
C GLY A 538 57.94 15.87 17.82
N ASP A 539 58.84 15.08 17.27
CA ASP A 539 58.87 13.62 17.19
C ASP A 539 59.38 13.01 18.51
N MET A 540 58.88 11.83 18.95
CA MET A 540 59.62 10.77 19.66
C MET A 540 58.70 9.67 20.26
N SER A 541 58.66 8.52 19.57
CA SER A 541 58.96 7.14 20.01
C SER A 541 58.37 6.48 21.27
N ASN A 542 57.92 5.23 21.04
CA ASN A 542 57.96 4.01 21.88
C ASN A 542 56.97 3.89 23.07
N THR A 543 56.34 2.75 23.38
CA THR A 543 56.58 1.33 23.06
C THR A 543 55.34 0.47 23.38
N ASN A 544 55.35 -0.76 22.80
CA ASN A 544 54.72 -2.01 23.27
C ASN A 544 53.22 -2.26 23.06
N THR A 545 52.73 -3.44 22.65
CA THR A 545 53.22 -4.66 21.96
C THR A 545 52.02 -5.63 21.89
N ASN A 546 52.13 -6.64 21.01
CA ASN A 546 51.34 -7.87 20.86
C ASN A 546 50.11 -7.82 19.94
N THR A 547 50.19 -8.26 18.66
CA THR A 547 50.35 -9.64 18.10
C THR A 547 49.12 -10.52 18.42
N ASN A 548 48.30 -10.96 17.46
CA ASN A 548 48.54 -11.98 16.41
C ASN A 548 47.33 -11.90 15.43
N THR A 549 47.40 -11.75 14.09
CA THR A 549 47.82 -12.69 13.01
C THR A 549 47.40 -14.14 13.31
N ASP A 550 46.59 -14.84 12.52
CA ASP A 550 46.77 -15.07 11.08
C ASP A 550 45.59 -15.86 10.46
N THR A 551 45.35 -15.62 9.16
CA THR A 551 45.02 -16.52 7.99
C THR A 551 44.27 -17.86 8.19
N GLN A 552 43.58 -18.51 7.26
CA GLN A 552 43.13 -18.36 5.86
C GLN A 552 42.22 -19.59 5.57
N TYR A 553 41.25 -19.42 4.66
CA TYR A 553 40.65 -20.34 3.65
C TYR A 553 40.70 -21.90 3.71
N PHE A 554 39.64 -22.48 3.09
CA PHE A 554 39.26 -23.89 2.79
C PHE A 554 38.59 -24.63 3.96
N GLU A 555 37.51 -25.43 3.86
CA GLU A 555 36.91 -26.22 2.77
C GLU A 555 35.45 -26.61 3.16
N GLU A 556 34.65 -27.10 2.21
CA GLU A 556 33.26 -27.60 2.39
C GLU A 556 33.14 -28.81 3.35
N PRO A 557 31.97 -29.04 4.00
CA PRO A 557 31.75 -30.27 4.76
C PRO A 557 30.98 -31.33 3.95
N SER A 558 31.65 -32.46 3.67
CA SER A 558 30.99 -33.73 3.38
C SER A 558 30.60 -34.43 4.69
N ALA A 559 29.32 -34.78 4.81
CA ALA A 559 28.78 -35.58 5.90
C ALA A 559 29.29 -37.02 5.87
N GLN A 560 29.63 -37.59 7.04
CA GLN A 560 29.03 -38.84 7.53
C GLN A 560 29.53 -39.26 8.92
N ALA A 561 28.53 -39.61 9.74
CA ALA A 561 28.47 -40.74 10.66
C ALA A 561 29.27 -40.76 11.98
N ALA A 562 28.47 -40.65 13.06
CA ALA A 562 28.32 -41.65 14.12
C ALA A 562 29.27 -41.65 15.33
N ALA A 563 28.60 -41.47 16.49
CA ALA A 563 28.67 -42.27 17.71
C ALA A 563 29.47 -41.74 18.92
N ALA A 564 28.71 -41.68 20.02
CA ALA A 564 29.06 -41.92 21.43
C ALA A 564 29.77 -40.82 22.21
N GLY A 565 29.10 -40.37 23.28
CA GLY A 565 29.64 -39.51 24.34
C GLY A 565 28.57 -38.62 24.94
#